data_AF-A0A925GBP6-F1
#
_entry.id   AF-A0A925GBP6-F1
#
_cell.length_a   1.000
_cell.length_b   1.000
_cell.length_c   1.000
_cell.angle_alpha   90.00
_cell.angle_beta   90.00
_cell.angle_gamma   90.00
#
_symmetry.space_group_name_H-M   'P 1'
#
loop_
_entity.id
_entity.type
_entity.pdbx_description
1 polymer ?
#
loop_
_entity_poly.entity_id
_entity_poly.type
_entity_poly.pdbx_seq_one_letter_code
_entity_poly.pdbx_strand_id
1 'polypeptide(L)'
;MKRLLLTLCVAMALPAMAQSQPAKPASSKKTTAKPKIAIMTRDELRACFKQQASNSDENATINREKDAFQQERNVIVADKDGLLKRSIALGDMAKDIQTEGAKLLEAQKEFEQPVPKSEIKAAEARRIEFNDRVAAHQRKVDAYNTDKKPFNEAKDALDARIEANNARGKVLLERSEKYNDAVDEWKASCSNKPYDVADEAAVKKELKAASQ
;
A
#
# COMPACT_ATOMS: atom_id res chain seq x y z
N MET A 1 16.48 -17.02 5.14
CA MET A 1 16.21 -18.47 5.20
C MET A 1 15.53 -18.82 6.52
N LYS A 2 14.21 -19.09 6.49
CA LYS A 2 13.49 -20.04 7.37
C LYS A 2 12.01 -19.97 6.99
N ARG A 3 11.58 -20.93 6.16
CA ARG A 3 10.19 -21.17 5.79
C ARG A 3 9.56 -21.99 6.92
N LEU A 4 8.63 -21.40 7.66
CA LEU A 4 7.75 -22.13 8.56
C LEU A 4 6.50 -22.53 7.77
N LEU A 5 6.50 -23.78 7.32
CA LEU A 5 5.32 -24.50 6.86
C LEU A 5 4.48 -24.84 8.10
N LEU A 6 3.29 -24.23 8.22
CA LEU A 6 2.28 -24.67 9.17
C LEU A 6 1.18 -25.40 8.38
N THR A 7 1.16 -26.72 8.54
CA THR A 7 0.26 -27.65 7.88
C THR A 7 -1.13 -27.57 8.49
N LEU A 8 -2.12 -27.38 7.62
CA LEU A 8 -3.55 -27.32 7.88
C LEU A 8 -4.11 -28.75 8.05
N CYS A 9 -4.64 -29.11 9.23
CA CYS A 9 -5.42 -30.35 9.43
C CYS A 9 -6.88 -30.00 9.69
N VAL A 10 -7.73 -30.13 8.67
CA VAL A 10 -9.19 -30.05 8.79
C VAL A 10 -9.73 -31.48 8.88
N ALA A 11 -10.23 -31.86 10.06
CA ALA A 11 -10.98 -33.10 10.24
C ALA A 11 -12.48 -32.81 10.09
N MET A 12 -13.07 -33.22 8.96
CA MET A 12 -14.52 -33.26 8.78
C MET A 12 -15.07 -34.50 9.50
N ALA A 13 -16.02 -34.30 10.42
CA ALA A 13 -16.85 -35.36 10.96
C ALA A 13 -18.31 -35.07 10.59
N LEU A 14 -18.86 -35.87 9.66
CA LEU A 14 -20.29 -35.96 9.36
C LEU A 14 -20.88 -37.11 10.18
N PRO A 15 -21.99 -36.91 10.93
CA PRO A 15 -22.79 -38.02 11.39
C PRO A 15 -23.83 -38.42 10.34
N ALA A 16 -23.86 -39.74 10.10
CA ALA A 16 -24.76 -40.44 9.20
C ALA A 16 -26.23 -40.39 9.66
N MET A 17 -27.13 -40.29 8.67
CA MET A 17 -28.58 -40.42 8.83
C MET A 17 -28.95 -41.86 9.20
N ALA A 18 -29.74 -42.04 10.26
CA ALA A 18 -30.44 -43.30 10.54
C ALA A 18 -31.95 -43.08 10.38
N GLN A 19 -32.53 -43.85 9.48
CA GLN A 19 -33.92 -43.84 9.04
C GLN A 19 -34.73 -44.82 9.90
N SER A 20 -35.79 -44.35 10.56
CA SER A 20 -36.83 -45.21 11.13
C SER A 20 -38.22 -44.55 10.98
N GLN A 21 -39.10 -45.25 10.27
CA GLN A 21 -40.57 -45.14 10.34
C GLN A 21 -41.06 -46.49 10.90
N PRO A 22 -42.15 -46.58 11.71
CA PRO A 22 -43.53 -46.22 11.36
C PRO A 22 -44.31 -45.62 12.57
N ALA A 23 -45.60 -45.27 12.65
CA ALA A 23 -46.81 -45.41 11.83
C ALA A 23 -47.75 -44.20 12.12
N LYS A 24 -48.71 -43.93 11.22
CA LYS A 24 -49.78 -42.92 11.33
C LYS A 24 -50.70 -43.13 12.53
N PRO A 25 -51.16 -42.03 13.15
CA PRO A 25 -52.56 -41.88 13.53
C PRO A 25 -53.23 -40.77 12.71
N ALA A 26 -54.43 -41.07 12.22
CA ALA A 26 -55.32 -40.10 11.62
C ALA A 26 -55.94 -39.21 12.71
N SER A 27 -55.77 -37.89 12.62
CA SER A 27 -56.70 -36.95 13.26
C SER A 27 -56.66 -35.59 12.57
N SER A 28 -57.87 -35.17 12.18
CA SER A 28 -58.38 -33.82 11.92
C SER A 28 -57.44 -32.75 11.32
N LYS A 29 -57.64 -32.49 10.01
CA LYS A 29 -57.28 -31.22 9.37
C LYS A 29 -57.99 -30.06 10.08
N LYS A 30 -57.34 -29.44 11.07
CA LYS A 30 -57.43 -28.00 11.25
C LYS A 30 -56.49 -27.39 10.22
N THR A 31 -57.04 -26.81 9.15
CA THR A 31 -56.32 -25.85 8.31
C THR A 31 -56.07 -24.60 9.14
N THR A 32 -55.06 -24.66 10.01
CA THR A 32 -54.35 -23.46 10.43
C THR A 32 -53.70 -22.92 9.16
N ALA A 33 -54.25 -21.82 8.63
CA ALA A 33 -53.62 -21.08 7.56
C ALA A 33 -52.16 -20.87 7.96
N LYS A 34 -51.23 -21.40 7.14
CA LYS A 34 -49.80 -21.09 7.27
C LYS A 34 -49.70 -19.57 7.43
N PRO A 35 -48.89 -19.04 8.36
CA PRO A 35 -48.64 -17.61 8.42
C PRO A 35 -48.26 -17.18 7.01
N LYS A 36 -49.03 -16.24 6.44
CA LYS A 36 -48.74 -15.68 5.11
C LYS A 36 -47.34 -15.10 5.27
N ILE A 37 -46.33 -15.74 4.69
CA ILE A 37 -44.96 -15.24 4.73
C ILE A 37 -45.05 -13.84 4.13
N ALA A 38 -44.68 -12.82 4.90
CA ALA A 38 -44.76 -11.45 4.43
C ALA A 38 -43.81 -11.31 3.23
N ILE A 39 -44.40 -11.14 2.05
CA ILE A 39 -43.68 -10.89 0.81
C ILE A 39 -43.33 -9.41 0.79
N MET A 40 -42.11 -9.11 0.35
CA MET A 40 -41.62 -7.75 0.17
C MET A 40 -42.53 -6.99 -0.81
N THR A 41 -42.87 -5.76 -0.46
CA THR A 41 -43.60 -4.85 -1.34
C THR A 41 -42.72 -4.42 -2.51
N ARG A 42 -43.34 -3.97 -3.59
CA ARG A 42 -42.65 -3.42 -4.75
C ARG A 42 -41.69 -2.26 -4.40
N ASP A 43 -42.06 -1.42 -3.43
CA ASP A 43 -41.23 -0.29 -3.00
C ASP A 43 -40.01 -0.74 -2.20
N GLU A 44 -40.18 -1.70 -1.29
CA GLU A 44 -39.07 -2.35 -0.59
C GLU A 44 -38.14 -3.07 -1.59
N LEU A 45 -38.69 -3.74 -2.61
CA LEU A 45 -37.90 -4.41 -3.65
C LEU A 45 -37.09 -3.40 -4.47
N ARG A 46 -37.67 -2.24 -4.78
CA ARG A 46 -36.95 -1.14 -5.44
C ARG A 46 -35.82 -0.60 -4.57
N ALA A 47 -36.05 -0.43 -3.27
CA ALA A 47 -35.01 -0.01 -2.33
C ALA A 47 -33.86 -1.04 -2.28
N CYS A 48 -34.20 -2.33 -2.19
CA CYS A 48 -33.24 -3.42 -2.16
C CYS A 48 -32.36 -3.48 -3.43
N PHE A 49 -32.93 -3.31 -4.63
CA PHE A 49 -32.13 -3.27 -5.86
C PHE A 49 -31.27 -2.01 -5.96
N LYS A 50 -31.76 -0.85 -5.52
CA LYS A 50 -30.95 0.37 -5.47
C LYS A 50 -29.77 0.23 -4.52
N GLN A 51 -29.99 -0.31 -3.33
CA GLN A 51 -28.92 -0.56 -2.36
C GLN A 51 -27.92 -1.59 -2.88
N GLN A 52 -28.38 -2.65 -3.56
CA GLN A 52 -27.50 -3.62 -4.22
C GLN A 52 -26.61 -2.95 -5.28
N ALA A 53 -27.18 -2.10 -6.13
CA ALA A 53 -26.42 -1.35 -7.13
C ALA A 53 -25.37 -0.44 -6.47
N SER A 54 -25.78 0.34 -5.46
CA SER A 54 -24.87 1.18 -4.67
C SER A 54 -23.73 0.38 -4.04
N ASN A 55 -24.02 -0.79 -3.46
CA ASN A 55 -23.00 -1.67 -2.89
C ASN A 55 -22.05 -2.21 -3.98
N SER A 56 -22.56 -2.53 -5.17
CA SER A 56 -21.71 -2.96 -6.29
C SER A 56 -20.76 -1.85 -6.74
N ASP A 57 -21.27 -0.63 -6.89
CA ASP A 57 -20.48 0.54 -7.31
C ASP A 57 -19.42 0.92 -6.27
N GLU A 58 -19.80 0.86 -4.99
CA GLU A 58 -18.89 1.13 -3.88
C GLU A 58 -17.77 0.09 -3.81
N ASN A 59 -18.10 -1.20 -3.96
CA ASN A 59 -17.09 -2.26 -4.04
C ASN A 59 -16.12 -2.04 -5.21
N ALA A 60 -16.64 -1.67 -6.39
CA ALA A 60 -15.79 -1.37 -7.55
C ALA A 60 -14.88 -0.16 -7.28
N THR A 61 -15.34 0.82 -6.51
CA THR A 61 -14.54 1.98 -6.11
C THR A 61 -13.48 1.60 -5.09
N ILE A 62 -13.82 0.86 -4.04
CA ILE A 62 -12.89 0.34 -3.04
C ILE A 62 -11.79 -0.49 -3.71
N ASN A 63 -12.12 -1.35 -4.66
CA ASN A 63 -11.12 -2.18 -5.35
C ASN A 63 -10.15 -1.34 -6.20
N ARG A 64 -10.65 -0.33 -6.92
CA ARG A 64 -9.78 0.62 -7.64
C ARG A 64 -8.85 1.38 -6.69
N GLU A 65 -9.35 1.79 -5.53
CA GLU A 65 -8.54 2.48 -4.51
C GLU A 65 -7.51 1.54 -3.86
N LYS A 66 -7.85 0.26 -3.64
CA LYS A 66 -6.91 -0.78 -3.19
C LYS A 66 -5.77 -0.97 -4.19
N ASP A 67 -6.09 -1.05 -5.48
CA ASP A 67 -5.08 -1.19 -6.53
C ASP A 67 -4.16 0.03 -6.58
N ALA A 68 -4.72 1.24 -6.54
CA ALA A 68 -3.95 2.48 -6.52
C ALA A 68 -3.05 2.58 -5.26
N PHE A 69 -3.57 2.22 -4.09
CA PHE A 69 -2.79 2.15 -2.85
C PHE A 69 -1.64 1.14 -2.96
N GLN A 70 -1.88 -0.04 -3.52
CA GLN A 70 -0.84 -1.06 -3.68
C GLN A 70 0.23 -0.64 -4.70
N GLN A 71 -0.16 0.02 -5.79
CA GLN A 71 0.78 0.58 -6.75
C GLN A 71 1.68 1.62 -6.10
N GLU A 72 1.10 2.58 -5.37
CA GLU A 72 1.88 3.61 -4.66
C GLU A 72 2.82 3.01 -3.61
N ARG A 73 2.35 1.99 -2.87
CA ARG A 73 3.20 1.21 -1.95
C ARG A 73 4.41 0.61 -2.64
N ASN A 74 4.24 0.02 -3.83
CA ASN A 74 5.33 -0.58 -4.57
C ASN A 74 6.35 0.48 -5.03
N VAL A 75 5.88 1.65 -5.47
CA VAL A 75 6.75 2.78 -5.84
C VAL A 75 7.54 3.28 -4.63
N ILE A 76 6.88 3.47 -3.48
CA ILE A 76 7.53 3.88 -2.22
C ILE A 76 8.66 2.92 -1.82
N VAL A 77 8.44 1.61 -1.96
CA VAL A 77 9.48 0.60 -1.65
C VAL A 77 10.67 0.73 -2.61
N ALA A 78 10.41 0.88 -3.91
CA ALA A 78 11.47 1.05 -4.91
C ALA A 78 12.28 2.34 -4.67
N ASP A 79 11.61 3.44 -4.34
CA ASP A 79 12.25 4.73 -4.04
C ASP A 79 13.10 4.64 -2.77
N LYS A 80 12.62 3.93 -1.75
CA LYS A 80 13.38 3.68 -0.52
C LYS A 80 14.69 2.93 -0.81
N ASP A 81 14.65 1.90 -1.64
CA ASP A 81 15.86 1.14 -2.04
C ASP A 81 16.83 2.03 -2.85
N GLY A 82 16.30 2.87 -3.73
CA GLY A 82 17.08 3.85 -4.49
C GLY A 82 17.77 4.87 -3.59
N LEU A 83 17.03 5.43 -2.62
CA LEU A 83 17.58 6.38 -1.65
C LEU A 83 18.59 5.74 -0.71
N LEU A 84 18.41 4.48 -0.31
CA LEU A 84 19.39 3.77 0.51
C LEU A 84 20.74 3.66 -0.22
N LYS A 85 20.72 3.28 -1.51
CA LYS A 85 21.95 3.21 -2.33
C LYS A 85 22.63 4.57 -2.44
N ARG A 86 21.86 5.64 -2.68
CA ARG A 86 22.39 7.02 -2.74
C ARG A 86 22.95 7.46 -1.39
N SER A 87 22.31 7.09 -0.29
CA SER A 87 22.77 7.40 1.07
C SER A 87 24.11 6.75 1.37
N ILE A 88 24.29 5.48 0.98
CA ILE A 88 25.57 4.77 1.13
C ILE A 88 26.65 5.47 0.30
N ALA A 89 26.37 5.77 -0.97
CA ALA A 89 27.33 6.45 -1.86
C ALA A 89 27.76 7.82 -1.32
N LEU A 90 26.81 8.63 -0.82
CA LEU A 90 27.12 9.92 -0.19
C LEU A 90 27.96 9.74 1.09
N GLY A 91 27.69 8.70 1.87
CA GLY A 91 28.48 8.35 3.05
C GLY A 91 29.93 8.00 2.69
N ASP A 92 30.12 7.20 1.65
CA ASP A 92 31.45 6.82 1.13
C ASP A 92 32.20 8.05 0.60
N MET A 93 31.53 8.92 -0.17
CA MET A 93 32.10 10.19 -0.62
C MET A 93 32.53 11.08 0.54
N ALA A 94 31.69 11.22 1.57
CA ALA A 94 32.00 12.01 2.76
C ALA A 94 33.25 11.47 3.47
N LYS A 95 33.38 10.14 3.60
CA LYS A 95 34.54 9.50 4.20
C LYS A 95 35.82 9.70 3.38
N ASP A 96 35.73 9.59 2.05
CA ASP A 96 36.86 9.84 1.15
C ASP A 96 37.33 11.30 1.23
N ILE A 97 36.37 12.25 1.22
CA ILE A 97 36.64 13.68 1.42
C ILE A 97 37.35 13.91 2.76
N GLN A 98 36.82 13.38 3.86
CA GLN A 98 37.46 13.56 5.17
C GLN A 98 38.89 12.99 5.21
N THR A 99 39.08 11.81 4.63
CA THR A 99 40.38 11.13 4.60
C THR A 99 41.39 11.91 3.76
N GLU A 100 41.02 12.34 2.56
CA GLU A 100 41.91 13.09 1.68
C GLU A 100 42.19 14.50 2.23
N GLY A 101 41.19 15.16 2.81
CA GLY A 101 41.36 16.46 3.46
C GLY A 101 42.37 16.39 4.61
N ALA A 102 42.33 15.34 5.43
CA ALA A 102 43.33 15.11 6.48
C ALA A 102 44.75 14.89 5.92
N LYS A 103 44.88 14.11 4.83
CA LYS A 103 46.17 13.90 4.16
C LYS A 103 46.72 15.18 3.54
N LEU A 104 45.87 16.00 2.94
CA LEU A 104 46.27 17.30 2.37
C LEU A 104 46.73 18.26 3.46
N LEU A 105 46.02 18.30 4.59
CA LEU A 105 46.42 19.10 5.74
C LEU A 105 47.79 18.67 6.29
N GLU A 106 48.06 17.37 6.34
CA GLU A 106 49.38 16.88 6.77
C GLU A 106 50.47 17.22 5.75
N ALA A 107 50.22 16.97 4.45
CA ALA A 107 51.15 17.30 3.38
C ALA A 107 51.45 18.81 3.30
N GLN A 108 50.49 19.66 3.67
CA GLN A 108 50.69 21.11 3.71
C GLN A 108 51.82 21.51 4.67
N LYS A 109 52.00 20.80 5.78
CA LYS A 109 53.06 21.07 6.77
C LYS A 109 54.46 20.91 6.20
N GLU A 110 54.63 20.05 5.19
CA GLU A 110 55.92 19.87 4.52
C GLU A 110 56.38 21.14 3.78
N PHE A 111 55.43 21.99 3.35
CA PHE A 111 55.72 23.26 2.69
C PHE A 111 56.01 24.41 3.65
N GLU A 112 55.83 24.22 4.97
CA GLU A 112 56.18 25.21 6.00
C GLU A 112 57.68 25.18 6.33
N GLN A 113 58.39 24.13 5.91
CA GLN A 113 59.82 23.95 6.18
C GLN A 113 60.70 24.71 5.17
N PRO A 114 61.86 25.24 5.60
CA PRO A 114 62.80 25.90 4.71
C PRO A 114 63.37 24.91 3.69
N VAL A 115 63.37 25.30 2.41
CA VAL A 115 63.88 24.47 1.31
C VAL A 115 65.33 24.84 0.98
N PRO A 116 66.29 23.90 1.02
CA PRO A 116 67.66 24.14 0.58
C PRO A 116 67.73 24.57 -0.89
N LYS A 117 68.67 25.46 -1.24
CA LYS A 117 68.85 25.95 -2.62
C LYS A 117 69.03 24.82 -3.65
N SER A 118 69.68 23.72 -3.27
CA SER A 118 69.89 22.54 -4.10
C SER A 118 68.60 21.79 -4.45
N GLU A 119 67.52 21.98 -3.69
CA GLU A 119 66.27 21.22 -3.82
C GLU A 119 65.10 22.02 -4.40
N ILE A 120 65.31 23.30 -4.74
CA ILE A 120 64.24 24.20 -5.21
C ILE A 120 63.41 23.59 -6.35
N LYS A 121 64.05 22.98 -7.36
CA LYS A 121 63.34 22.34 -8.48
C LYS A 121 62.44 21.18 -8.03
N ALA A 122 62.91 20.37 -7.09
CA ALA A 122 62.14 19.24 -6.57
C ALA A 122 60.98 19.74 -5.68
N ALA A 123 61.22 20.77 -4.87
CA ALA A 123 60.18 21.39 -4.05
C ALA A 123 59.08 22.05 -4.90
N GLU A 124 59.45 22.69 -6.01
CA GLU A 124 58.49 23.25 -6.95
C GLU A 124 57.63 22.18 -7.63
N ALA A 125 58.22 21.05 -8.03
CA ALA A 125 57.48 19.90 -8.55
C ALA A 125 56.47 19.35 -7.52
N ARG A 126 56.89 19.19 -6.24
CA ARG A 126 56.00 18.78 -5.14
C ARG A 126 54.86 19.77 -4.92
N ARG A 127 55.14 21.08 -5.03
CA ARG A 127 54.11 22.14 -4.89
C ARG A 127 53.05 22.04 -5.99
N ILE A 128 53.45 21.76 -7.22
CA ILE A 128 52.54 21.58 -8.35
C ILE A 128 51.64 20.36 -8.12
N GLU A 129 52.22 19.21 -7.78
CA GLU A 129 51.45 17.99 -7.49
C GLU A 129 50.47 18.19 -6.31
N PHE A 130 50.91 18.86 -5.25
CA PHE A 130 50.05 19.20 -4.13
C PHE A 130 48.86 20.07 -4.56
N ASN A 131 49.10 21.12 -5.35
CA ASN A 131 48.03 21.99 -5.85
C ASN A 131 47.04 21.21 -6.74
N ASP A 132 47.52 20.29 -7.58
CA ASP A 132 46.67 19.43 -8.40
C ASP A 132 45.79 18.51 -7.52
N ARG A 133 46.34 17.95 -6.45
CA ARG A 133 45.58 17.15 -5.48
C ARG A 133 44.55 17.98 -4.73
N VAL A 134 44.88 19.21 -4.33
CA VAL A 134 43.93 20.14 -3.71
C VAL A 134 42.78 20.47 -4.66
N ALA A 135 43.09 20.75 -5.93
CA ALA A 135 42.06 21.01 -6.95
C ALA A 135 41.16 19.79 -7.18
N ALA A 136 41.74 18.58 -7.24
CA ALA A 136 40.97 17.34 -7.35
C ALA A 136 40.09 17.09 -6.11
N HIS A 137 40.60 17.36 -4.91
CA HIS A 137 39.85 17.27 -3.66
C HIS A 137 38.68 18.25 -3.63
N GLN A 138 38.89 19.51 -4.04
CA GLN A 138 37.83 20.50 -4.12
C GLN A 138 36.70 20.05 -5.06
N ARG A 139 37.02 19.47 -6.22
CA ARG A 139 36.00 18.90 -7.13
C ARG A 139 35.16 17.81 -6.48
N LYS A 140 35.76 16.97 -5.62
CA LYS A 140 35.01 15.95 -4.87
C LYS A 140 34.07 16.58 -3.85
N VAL A 141 34.53 17.62 -3.15
CA VAL A 141 33.71 18.38 -2.20
C VAL A 141 32.52 19.04 -2.91
N ASP A 142 32.76 19.65 -4.06
CA ASP A 142 31.71 20.30 -4.85
C ASP A 142 30.69 19.27 -5.33
N ALA A 143 31.14 18.13 -5.87
CA ALA A 143 30.25 17.04 -6.29
C ALA A 143 29.41 16.51 -5.12
N TYR A 144 30.00 16.29 -3.94
CA TYR A 144 29.26 15.88 -2.75
C TYR A 144 28.19 16.90 -2.35
N ASN A 145 28.53 18.19 -2.36
CA ASN A 145 27.58 19.26 -2.02
C ASN A 145 26.44 19.37 -3.04
N THR A 146 26.75 19.19 -4.33
CA THR A 146 25.77 19.14 -5.41
C THR A 146 24.77 18.00 -5.22
N ASP A 147 25.24 16.81 -4.85
CA ASP A 147 24.38 15.62 -4.71
C ASP A 147 23.61 15.57 -3.39
N LYS A 148 24.14 16.20 -2.34
CA LYS A 148 23.56 16.19 -1.00
C LYS A 148 22.19 16.88 -0.94
N LYS A 149 22.03 18.05 -1.58
CA LYS A 149 20.77 18.79 -1.53
C LYS A 149 19.61 18.01 -2.19
N PRO A 150 19.72 17.54 -3.45
CA PRO A 150 18.67 16.74 -4.07
C PRO A 150 18.41 15.41 -3.36
N PHE A 151 19.41 14.83 -2.67
CA PHE A 151 19.20 13.66 -1.83
C PHE A 151 18.27 13.96 -0.65
N ASN A 152 18.52 15.05 0.08
CA ASN A 152 17.68 15.45 1.21
C ASN A 152 16.25 15.78 0.75
N GLU A 153 16.10 16.54 -0.34
CA GLU A 153 14.79 16.87 -0.91
C GLU A 153 14.01 15.60 -1.32
N ALA A 154 14.69 14.63 -1.94
CA ALA A 154 14.07 13.36 -2.29
C ALA A 154 13.69 12.52 -1.07
N LYS A 155 14.49 12.56 0.01
CA LYS A 155 14.15 11.91 1.29
C LYS A 155 12.88 12.50 1.88
N ASP A 156 12.79 13.83 1.98
CA ASP A 156 11.63 14.51 2.56
C ASP A 156 10.38 14.30 1.69
N ALA A 157 10.52 14.27 0.37
CA ALA A 157 9.44 13.94 -0.56
C ALA A 157 8.94 12.49 -0.38
N LEU A 158 9.86 11.53 -0.17
CA LEU A 158 9.48 10.14 0.11
C LEU A 158 8.75 10.03 1.46
N ASP A 159 9.25 10.70 2.49
CA ASP A 159 8.63 10.72 3.82
C ASP A 159 7.19 11.27 3.74
N ALA A 160 6.97 12.37 3.00
CA ALA A 160 5.64 12.93 2.77
C ALA A 160 4.71 11.96 2.02
N ARG A 161 5.22 11.23 1.03
CA ARG A 161 4.45 10.21 0.29
C ARG A 161 4.09 9.02 1.16
N ILE A 162 4.99 8.58 2.03
CA ILE A 162 4.72 7.52 3.02
C ILE A 162 3.55 7.94 3.92
N GLU A 163 3.59 9.14 4.47
CA GLU A 163 2.52 9.65 5.33
C GLU A 163 1.19 9.78 4.57
N ALA A 164 1.21 10.35 3.37
CA ALA A 164 0.01 10.47 2.53
C ALA A 164 -0.59 9.09 2.19
N ASN A 165 0.26 8.11 1.85
CA ASN A 165 -0.18 6.76 1.55
C ASN A 165 -0.72 6.05 2.79
N ASN A 166 -0.08 6.22 3.96
CA ASN A 166 -0.59 5.68 5.23
C ASN A 166 -1.96 6.26 5.59
N ALA A 167 -2.15 7.57 5.39
CA ALA A 167 -3.45 8.23 5.58
C ALA A 167 -4.52 7.66 4.63
N ARG A 168 -4.20 7.48 3.35
CA ARG A 168 -5.09 6.81 2.39
C ARG A 168 -5.47 5.39 2.82
N GLY A 169 -4.51 4.63 3.35
CA GLY A 169 -4.75 3.29 3.87
C GLY A 169 -5.76 3.28 5.02
N LYS A 170 -5.71 4.26 5.93
CA LYS A 170 -6.70 4.41 7.01
C LYS A 170 -8.09 4.71 6.48
N VAL A 171 -8.20 5.68 5.56
CA VAL A 171 -9.49 6.04 4.95
C VAL A 171 -10.09 4.85 4.20
N LEU A 172 -9.27 4.09 3.46
CA LEU A 172 -9.71 2.91 2.72
C LEU A 172 -10.18 1.78 3.65
N LEU A 173 -9.55 1.61 4.81
CA LEU A 173 -9.99 0.67 5.83
C LEU A 173 -11.36 1.05 6.38
N GLU A 174 -11.52 2.30 6.85
CA GLU A 174 -12.80 2.82 7.37
C GLU A 174 -13.92 2.71 6.33
N ARG A 175 -13.60 3.01 5.06
CA ARG A 175 -14.54 2.88 3.94
C ARG A 175 -14.93 1.43 3.69
N SER A 176 -13.97 0.51 3.77
CA SER A 176 -14.22 -0.93 3.63
C SER A 176 -15.10 -1.48 4.76
N GLU A 177 -14.91 -1.00 5.99
CA GLU A 177 -15.74 -1.36 7.14
C GLU A 177 -17.19 -0.90 6.92
N LYS A 178 -17.39 0.38 6.58
CA LYS A 178 -18.73 0.91 6.27
C LYS A 178 -19.41 0.18 5.11
N TYR A 179 -18.65 -0.19 4.09
CA TYR A 179 -19.16 -0.99 2.98
C TYR A 179 -19.63 -2.37 3.45
N ASN A 180 -18.86 -3.04 4.30
CA ASN A 180 -19.24 -4.35 4.83
C ASN A 180 -20.52 -4.25 5.68
N ASP A 181 -20.63 -3.22 6.53
CA ASP A 181 -21.84 -2.97 7.32
C ASP A 181 -23.06 -2.76 6.40
N ALA A 182 -22.92 -1.95 5.35
CA ALA A 182 -23.99 -1.68 4.38
C ALA A 182 -24.39 -2.95 3.58
N VAL A 183 -23.42 -3.83 3.29
CA VAL A 183 -23.67 -5.12 2.66
C VAL A 183 -24.41 -6.06 3.60
N ASP A 184 -24.04 -6.09 4.88
CA ASP A 184 -24.67 -6.97 5.86
C ASP A 184 -26.07 -6.49 6.23
N GLU A 185 -26.29 -5.18 6.31
CA GLU A 185 -27.62 -4.57 6.42
C GLU A 185 -28.50 -4.94 5.21
N TRP A 186 -27.95 -4.83 4.00
CA TRP A 186 -28.65 -5.26 2.78
C TRP A 186 -28.96 -6.76 2.80
N LYS A 187 -28.03 -7.62 3.23
CA LYS A 187 -28.28 -9.06 3.34
C LYS A 187 -29.41 -9.37 4.33
N ALA A 188 -29.40 -8.69 5.48
CA ALA A 188 -30.40 -8.88 6.53
C ALA A 188 -31.80 -8.41 6.08
N SER A 189 -31.87 -7.30 5.34
CA SER A 189 -33.14 -6.68 4.93
C SER A 189 -33.68 -7.20 3.60
N CYS A 190 -32.82 -7.63 2.67
CA CYS A 190 -33.17 -7.88 1.28
C CYS A 190 -32.88 -9.29 0.79
N SER A 191 -31.69 -9.83 1.05
CA SER A 191 -31.15 -11.00 0.31
C SER A 191 -32.01 -12.28 0.40
N ASN A 192 -32.63 -12.53 1.57
CA ASN A 192 -33.41 -13.75 1.80
C ASN A 192 -34.92 -13.50 1.92
N LYS A 193 -35.40 -12.29 1.59
CA LYS A 193 -36.83 -11.99 1.67
C LYS A 193 -37.56 -12.37 0.39
N PRO A 194 -38.69 -13.09 0.46
CA PRO A 194 -39.48 -13.41 -0.72
C PRO A 194 -40.11 -12.14 -1.30
N TYR A 195 -40.19 -12.06 -2.63
CA TYR A 195 -40.84 -10.99 -3.38
C TYR A 195 -41.67 -11.59 -4.53
N ASP A 196 -42.58 -10.79 -5.11
CA ASP A 196 -43.32 -11.18 -6.31
C ASP A 196 -42.46 -11.01 -7.57
N VAL A 197 -42.44 -12.01 -8.45
CA VAL A 197 -41.70 -12.00 -9.72
C VAL A 197 -42.22 -10.92 -10.67
N ALA A 198 -43.52 -10.61 -10.62
CA ALA A 198 -44.10 -9.51 -11.40
C ALA A 198 -43.57 -8.15 -10.93
N ASP A 199 -43.45 -7.96 -9.62
CA ASP A 199 -42.86 -6.75 -9.03
C ASP A 199 -41.37 -6.63 -9.39
N GLU A 200 -40.63 -7.74 -9.37
CA GLU A 200 -39.23 -7.78 -9.80
C GLU A 200 -39.06 -7.30 -11.24
N ALA A 201 -39.87 -7.84 -12.17
CA ALA A 201 -39.82 -7.45 -13.59
C ALA A 201 -40.15 -5.97 -13.78
N ALA A 202 -41.16 -5.47 -13.08
CA ALA A 202 -41.58 -4.07 -13.14
C ALA A 202 -40.49 -3.14 -12.59
N VAL A 203 -39.92 -3.47 -11.42
CA VAL A 203 -38.85 -2.68 -10.79
C VAL A 203 -37.58 -2.67 -11.64
N LYS A 204 -37.16 -3.81 -12.19
CA LYS A 204 -35.99 -3.86 -13.09
C LYS A 204 -36.18 -3.00 -14.34
N LYS A 205 -37.40 -2.95 -14.90
CA LYS A 205 -37.71 -2.07 -16.03
C LYS A 205 -37.61 -0.58 -15.65
N GLU A 206 -38.15 -0.20 -14.49
CA GLU A 206 -38.05 1.17 -13.98
C GLU A 206 -36.61 1.61 -13.73
N LEU A 207 -35.79 0.77 -13.10
CA LEU A 207 -34.38 1.09 -12.81
C LEU A 207 -33.55 1.22 -14.09
N LYS A 208 -33.81 0.39 -15.12
CA LYS A 208 -33.18 0.54 -16.43
C LYS A 208 -33.59 1.83 -17.14
N ALA A 209 -34.85 2.23 -17.04
CA ALA A 209 -35.33 3.47 -17.63
C ALA A 209 -34.76 4.71 -16.92
N ALA A 210 -34.51 4.62 -15.60
CA ALA A 210 -33.92 5.71 -14.82
C ALA A 210 -32.39 5.83 -14.94
N SER A 211 -31.73 4.88 -15.61
CA SER A 211 -30.26 4.87 -15.82
C SER A 211 -29.86 5.20 -17.26
N GLN A 212 -30.82 5.58 -18.11
CA GLN A 212 -30.62 6.14 -19.46
C GLN A 212 -30.70 7.67 -19.40
#